data_AF-A0A376P874-F1
#
_entry.id   AF-A0A376P874-F1
#
_cell.length_a   1.000
_cell.length_b   1.000
_cell.length_c   1.000
_cell.angle_alpha   90.00
_cell.angle_beta   90.00
_cell.angle_gamma   90.00
#
_symmetry.space_group_name_H-M   'P 1'
#
loop_
_entity.id
_entity.type
_entity.pdbx_description
1 polymer ?
#
loop_
_entity_poly.entity_id
_entity_poly.type
_entity_poly.pdbx_seq_one_letter_code
_entity_poly.pdbx_strand_id
1 'polypeptide(L)' 'MPARSLCQNFLNNILAPLHLYRQKSLIDATNAVINGASLTLTSIGRHLTGTASVKTK' A
#
# COMPACT_ATOMS: atom_id res chain seq x y z
N MET A 1 -4.20 -0.75 -21.81
CA MET A 1 -4.30 -1.13 -20.39
C MET A 1 -4.35 0.14 -19.55
N PRO A 2 -5.29 0.29 -18.60
CA PRO A 2 -5.29 1.45 -17.72
C PRO A 2 -4.03 1.44 -16.85
N ALA A 3 -3.33 2.57 -16.76
CA ALA A 3 -2.05 2.72 -16.05
C ALA A 3 -2.07 2.18 -14.61
N ARG A 4 -3.23 2.29 -13.95
CA ARG A 4 -3.49 1.75 -12.61
C ARG A 4 -3.32 0.23 -12.53
N SER A 5 -3.82 -0.50 -13.52
CA SER A 5 -3.70 -1.96 -13.57
C SER A 5 -2.25 -2.39 -13.82
N LEU A 6 -1.52 -1.67 -14.67
CA LEU A 6 -0.10 -1.94 -14.90
C LEU A 6 0.73 -1.74 -13.63
N CYS A 7 0.51 -0.63 -12.91
CA CYS A 7 1.22 -0.35 -11.65
C CYS A 7 0.88 -1.38 -10.56
N GLN A 8 -0.39 -1.77 -10.43
CA GLN A 8 -0.79 -2.82 -9.48
C GLN A 8 -0.14 -4.16 -9.80
N ASN A 9 -0.13 -4.58 -11.06
CA ASN A 9 0.50 -5.85 -11.46
C ASN A 9 2.01 -5.82 -11.23
N PHE A 10 2.67 -4.70 -11.56
CA PHE A 10 4.10 -4.52 -11.30
C PHE A 10 4.43 -4.62 -9.81
N LEU A 11 3.70 -3.89 -8.96
CA LEU A 11 3.89 -3.92 -7.51
C LEU A 11 3.61 -5.31 -6.93
N ASN A 12 2.56 -6.00 -7.37
CA ASN A 12 2.28 -7.37 -6.91
C ASN A 12 3.43 -8.33 -7.23
N ASN A 13 4.01 -8.24 -8.44
CA ASN A 13 5.14 -9.10 -8.83
C ASN A 13 6.41 -8.79 -8.03
N ILE A 14 6.75 -7.52 -7.83
CA ILE A 14 7.94 -7.14 -7.04
C ILE A 14 7.77 -7.50 -5.56
N LEU A 15 6.54 -7.40 -5.04
CA LEU A 15 6.25 -7.69 -3.64
C LEU A 15 5.93 -9.17 -3.38
N ALA A 16 5.88 -10.02 -4.40
CA ALA A 16 5.61 -11.46 -4.28
C ALA A 16 6.50 -12.22 -3.27
N PRO A 17 7.81 -11.93 -3.11
CA PRO A 17 8.63 -12.60 -2.10
C PRO A 17 8.39 -12.09 -0.66
N LEU A 18 7.63 -11.01 -0.47
CA LEU A 18 7.33 -10.50 0.87
C LEU A 18 6.15 -11.24 1.49
N HIS A 19 6.15 -11.30 2.81
CA HIS A 19 5.00 -11.77 3.58
C HIS A 19 3.74 -10.95 3.25
N LEU A 20 2.59 -11.61 3.12
CA LEU A 20 1.32 -11.02 2.70
C LEU A 20 0.97 -9.73 3.47
N TYR A 21 1.22 -9.71 4.77
CA TYR A 21 1.02 -8.53 5.61
C TYR A 21 1.81 -7.31 5.11
N ARG A 22 3.11 -7.49 4.79
CA ARG A 22 3.97 -6.41 4.28
C ARG A 22 3.56 -5.98 2.88
N GLN A 23 3.20 -6.93 2.03
CA GLN A 23 2.69 -6.65 0.69
C GLN A 23 1.45 -5.75 0.76
N LYS A 24 0.46 -6.12 1.59
CA LYS A 24 -0.74 -5.30 1.78
C LYS A 24 -0.42 -3.91 2.30
N SER A 25 0.40 -3.78 3.35
CA SER A 25 0.78 -2.47 3.89
C SER A 25 1.46 -1.56 2.85
N LEU A 26 2.31 -2.11 1.98
CA LEU A 26 2.99 -1.35 0.93
C LEU A 26 2.02 -0.92 -0.18
N ILE A 27 1.10 -1.80 -0.58
CA ILE A 27 0.06 -1.49 -1.57
C ILE A 27 -0.87 -0.40 -1.03
N ASP A 28 -1.30 -0.50 0.23
CA ASP A 28 -2.20 0.47 0.85
C ASP A 28 -1.52 1.84 1.00
N ALA A 29 -0.25 1.87 1.41
CA ALA A 29 0.54 3.10 1.47
C ALA A 29 0.71 3.74 0.08
N THR A 30 0.91 2.92 -0.96
CA THR A 30 1.04 3.41 -2.35
C THR A 30 -0.28 4.00 -2.83
N ASN A 31 -1.40 3.33 -2.56
CA ASN A 31 -2.74 3.86 -2.87
C ASN A 31 -2.99 5.19 -2.16
N ALA A 32 -2.59 5.34 -0.89
CA ALA A 32 -2.70 6.60 -0.16
C ALA A 32 -1.96 7.74 -0.87
N VAL A 33 -0.72 7.51 -1.33
CA VAL A 33 0.07 8.50 -2.07
C VAL A 33 -0.56 8.84 -3.41
N ILE A 34 -1.04 7.85 -4.17
CA ILE A 34 -1.75 8.06 -5.44
C ILE A 34 -3.01 8.90 -5.24
N ASN A 35 -3.70 8.75 -4.11
CA ASN A 35 -4.90 9.50 -3.78
C ASN A 35 -4.63 10.89 -3.17
N GLY A 36 -3.37 11.33 -3.08
CA GLY A 36 -3.00 12.68 -2.65
C GLY A 36 -2.29 12.79 -1.29
N ALA A 37 -1.94 11.68 -0.64
CA ALA A 37 -1.13 11.73 0.56
C ALA A 37 0.30 12.22 0.27
N SER A 38 0.80 13.14 1.08
CA SER A 38 2.24 13.46 1.08
C SER A 38 3.06 12.26 1.53
N LEU A 39 4.33 12.18 1.09
CA LEU A 39 5.29 11.13 1.46
C LEU A 39 5.78 11.25 2.92
N THR A 40 4.84 11.20 3.87
CA THR A 40 5.08 11.21 5.31
C THR A 40 4.21 10.15 5.96
N LEU A 41 4.73 9.47 6.99
CA LEU A 41 3.98 8.42 7.69
C LEU A 41 2.63 8.93 8.22
N THR A 42 2.60 10.16 8.73
CA THR A 42 1.37 10.79 9.24
C THR A 42 0.36 11.03 8.13
N SER A 43 0.77 11.62 7.01
CA SER A 43 -0.17 11.88 5.90
C SER A 43 -0.68 10.60 5.28
N ILE A 44 0.18 9.59 5.11
CA ILE A 44 -0.19 8.27 4.61
C ILE A 44 -1.19 7.62 5.57
N GLY A 45 -0.87 7.55 6.87
CA GLY A 45 -1.75 6.96 7.88
C GLY A 45 -3.15 7.57 7.92
N ARG A 46 -3.28 8.88 7.70
CA ARG A 46 -4.59 9.56 7.61
C ARG A 46 -5.42 9.21 6.37
N HIS A 47 -4.77 8.77 5.29
CA HIS A 47 -5.43 8.35 4.05
C HIS A 47 -5.74 6.85 4.03
N LEU A 48 -5.18 6.07 4.96
CA LEU A 48 -5.51 4.65 5.11
C LEU A 48 -6.90 4.54 5.74
N THR A 49 -7.78 3.74 5.14
CA THR A 49 -9.11 3.45 5.66
C THR A 49 -9.10 2.10 6.38
N GLY A 50 -9.85 2.00 7.48
CA GLY A 50 -9.98 0.78 8.28
C GLY A 50 -9.25 0.83 9.63
N THR A 51 -9.38 -0.26 10.39
CA THR A 51 -8.76 -0.39 11.72
C THR A 51 -7.29 -0.76 11.61
N ALA A 52 -6.44 -0.12 12.43
CA ALA A 52 -5.03 -0.48 12.52
C ALA A 52 -4.89 -1.95 12.95
N SER A 53 -4.38 -2.80 12.05
CA SER A 53 -4.07 -4.18 12.38
C SER A 53 -2.64 -4.27 12.89
N VAL A 54 -2.49 -4.44 14.20
CA VAL A 54 -1.20 -4.71 14.82
C VAL A 54 -0.78 -6.12 14.42
N LYS A 55 0.47 -6.29 13.96
CA LYS A 55 1.04 -7.61 13.74
C LYS A 55 1.01 -8.38 15.07
N THR A 56 0.06 -9.30 15.22
CA THR A 56 0.04 -10.25 16.34
C THR A 56 1.33 -11.06 16.32
N LYS A 57 1.93 -11.22 17.51
CA LYS A 57 3.24 -11.83 17.70
C LYS A 57 3.18 -13.34 17.52
#